data_AF-A0A1C6DF61-F1
#
_entry.id   AF-A0A1C6DF61-F1
#
_cell.length_a   1.000
_cell.length_b   1.000
_cell.length_c   1.000
_cell.angle_alpha   90.00
_cell.angle_beta   90.00
_cell.angle_gamma   90.00
#
_symmetry.space_group_name_H-M   'P 1'
#
loop_
_entity.id
_entity.type
_entity.pdbx_description
1 polymer ?
#
loop_
_entity_poly.entity_id
_entity_poly.type
_entity_poly.pdbx_seq_one_letter_code
_entity_poly.pdbx_strand_id
1 'polypeptide(L)'
;MKNLKILSVALVIMIGNILFMGCEIYNKYGENKSNSTNTNQEGLSIYEYNDKFTNLYKKYIDPIEKEEYDDINKFLLKQDNEDNYKSLRKYKKLLNISNQQLIEFKKGMNNLVTKDIDLTKLNNELIENTLNLIKEIEVEIKEIDNIPLDNYSMAKSEFMIYLQKNISIQSYIKTKFENSIESIRNYLDIELNK
;
A
#
# COMPACT_ATOMS: atom_id res chain seq x y z
N MET A 1 20.64 -39.53 20.55
CA MET A 1 20.02 -38.50 19.69
C MET A 1 19.19 -37.55 20.55
N LYS A 2 19.78 -36.42 20.94
CA LYS A 2 19.10 -35.21 21.42
C LYS A 2 20.10 -34.09 21.22
N ASN A 3 19.85 -33.19 20.27
CA ASN A 3 20.54 -31.91 20.19
C ASN A 3 19.51 -30.86 19.78
N LEU A 4 19.07 -30.09 20.77
CA LEU A 4 18.51 -28.75 20.57
C LEU A 4 19.54 -27.93 19.77
N LYS A 5 19.09 -27.24 18.73
CA LYS A 5 19.85 -26.12 18.17
C LYS A 5 19.06 -24.84 18.36
N ILE A 6 19.71 -23.98 19.13
CA ILE A 6 19.31 -22.68 19.62
C ILE A 6 19.29 -21.68 18.46
N LEU A 7 18.23 -20.86 18.49
CA LEU A 7 18.04 -19.64 17.75
C LEU A 7 19.17 -18.65 18.07
N SER A 8 19.88 -18.12 17.08
CA SER A 8 20.80 -16.99 17.28
C SER A 8 20.62 -15.93 16.21
N VAL A 9 20.06 -14.83 16.68
CA VAL A 9 19.95 -13.50 16.11
C VAL A 9 21.33 -12.96 15.73
N ALA A 10 21.46 -12.39 14.53
CA ALA A 10 22.50 -11.43 14.22
C ALA A 10 21.91 -10.30 13.35
N LEU A 11 21.45 -9.27 14.07
CA LEU A 11 21.08 -7.96 13.59
C LEU A 11 22.38 -7.19 13.25
N VAL A 12 22.56 -6.73 12.02
CA VAL A 12 23.54 -5.67 11.70
C VAL A 12 22.80 -4.52 11.05
N ILE A 13 22.69 -3.46 11.85
CA ILE A 13 22.31 -2.10 11.46
C ILE A 13 23.47 -1.53 10.64
N MET A 14 23.18 -0.96 9.47
CA MET A 14 24.05 0.07 8.91
C MET A 14 23.21 1.26 8.42
N ILE A 15 23.50 2.39 9.05
CA ILE A 15 22.93 3.72 8.88
C ILE A 15 23.48 4.33 7.59
N GLY A 16 22.62 5.00 6.83
CA GLY A 16 23.02 5.83 5.70
C GLY A 16 22.06 7.01 5.54
N ASN A 17 22.30 8.07 6.32
CA ASN A 17 21.74 9.41 6.09
C ASN A 17 22.18 9.94 4.73
N ILE A 18 21.26 10.29 3.84
CA ILE A 18 21.44 11.44 2.94
C ILE A 18 20.11 12.20 2.83
N LEU A 19 20.06 13.30 3.55
CA LEU A 19 19.24 14.48 3.27
C LEU A 19 19.61 15.03 1.89
N PHE A 20 18.63 15.32 1.04
CA PHE A 20 18.73 16.47 0.13
C PHE A 20 17.33 17.06 -0.10
N MET A 21 17.10 18.21 0.55
CA MET A 21 16.17 19.24 0.09
C MET A 21 16.65 19.82 -1.25
N GLY A 22 15.70 20.25 -2.07
CA GLY A 22 15.86 20.46 -3.50
C GLY A 22 16.58 21.72 -3.98
N CYS A 23 16.73 21.83 -5.29
CA CYS A 23 16.38 23.01 -6.07
C CYS A 23 16.39 22.67 -7.58
N GLU A 24 15.63 23.47 -8.31
CA GLU A 24 15.19 23.33 -9.69
C GLU A 24 16.16 24.01 -10.70
N ILE A 25 16.01 23.64 -11.99
CA ILE A 25 16.19 24.46 -13.23
C ILE A 25 17.55 24.48 -14.01
N TYR A 26 17.46 23.86 -15.21
CA TYR A 26 17.96 24.20 -16.58
C TYR A 26 19.40 23.95 -17.08
N ASN A 27 19.47 22.96 -18.00
CA ASN A 27 20.10 22.90 -19.34
C ASN A 27 21.56 23.34 -19.61
N LYS A 28 22.41 22.38 -20.03
CA LYS A 28 23.05 22.36 -21.38
C LYS A 28 23.88 21.09 -21.64
N TYR A 29 23.57 20.44 -22.77
CA TYR A 29 24.41 19.63 -23.66
C TYR A 29 25.61 18.83 -23.09
N GLY A 30 25.47 17.51 -23.20
CA GLY A 30 26.58 16.57 -23.27
C GLY A 30 26.07 15.24 -23.83
N GLU A 31 26.31 14.99 -25.12
CA GLU A 31 26.23 13.64 -25.68
C GLU A 31 27.15 12.74 -24.86
N ASN A 32 26.59 11.71 -24.24
CA ASN A 32 27.34 10.54 -23.86
C ASN A 32 26.42 9.32 -23.98
N LYS A 33 26.89 8.38 -24.80
CA LYS A 33 26.34 7.06 -25.08
C LYS A 33 25.66 6.46 -23.85
N SER A 34 24.33 6.40 -23.88
CA SER A 34 23.60 5.49 -23.02
C SER A 34 23.87 4.08 -23.54
N ASN A 35 24.67 3.33 -22.78
CA ASN A 35 24.69 1.88 -22.87
C ASN A 35 23.25 1.41 -22.60
N SER A 36 22.52 1.13 -23.67
CA SER A 36 21.29 0.34 -23.62
C SER A 36 21.64 -0.98 -22.97
N THR A 37 21.37 -1.09 -21.67
CA THR A 37 21.13 -2.37 -21.06
C THR A 37 19.90 -2.91 -21.76
N ASN A 38 20.11 -3.85 -22.68
CA ASN A 38 19.07 -4.67 -23.28
C ASN A 38 18.26 -5.30 -22.15
N THR A 39 17.21 -4.60 -21.75
CA THR A 39 16.15 -5.10 -20.89
C THR A 39 15.20 -5.83 -21.82
N ASN A 40 15.01 -7.12 -21.57
CA ASN A 40 14.20 -8.05 -22.37
C ASN A 40 13.04 -7.36 -23.10
N GLN A 41 13.12 -7.30 -24.43
CA GLN A 41 12.04 -6.85 -25.32
C GLN A 41 10.86 -7.85 -25.37
N GLU A 42 10.91 -8.91 -24.58
CA GLU A 42 9.86 -9.88 -24.42
C GLU A 42 9.24 -9.67 -23.04
N GLY A 43 8.11 -8.97 -23.00
CA GLY A 43 7.29 -8.87 -21.78
C GLY A 43 6.93 -10.25 -21.24
N LEU A 44 6.52 -10.30 -19.98
CA LEU A 44 6.20 -11.52 -19.25
C LEU A 44 5.13 -12.35 -19.98
N SER A 45 5.34 -13.67 -20.02
CA SER A 45 4.28 -14.62 -20.36
C SER A 45 3.16 -14.57 -19.31
N ILE A 46 1.98 -15.10 -19.65
CA ILE A 46 0.84 -15.16 -18.72
C ILE A 46 1.19 -15.90 -17.42
N TYR A 47 1.93 -17.02 -17.52
CA TYR A 47 2.38 -17.79 -16.36
C TYR A 47 3.34 -16.99 -15.46
N GLU A 48 4.34 -16.33 -16.05
CA GLU A 48 5.30 -15.52 -15.29
C GLU A 48 4.64 -14.28 -14.68
N TYR A 49 3.69 -13.68 -15.40
CA TYR A 49 2.90 -12.58 -14.87
C TYR A 49 2.09 -13.05 -13.66
N ASN A 50 1.36 -14.16 -13.78
CA ASN A 50 0.53 -14.70 -12.70
C ASN A 50 1.34 -15.02 -11.44
N ASP A 51 2.50 -15.68 -11.60
CA ASP A 51 3.37 -15.98 -10.46
C ASP A 51 3.83 -14.69 -9.75
N LYS A 52 4.33 -13.71 -10.51
CA LYS A 52 4.79 -12.44 -9.93
C LYS A 52 3.65 -11.63 -9.31
N PHE A 53 2.50 -11.55 -9.96
CA PHE A 53 1.30 -10.90 -9.43
C PHE A 53 0.86 -11.55 -8.11
N THR A 54 0.77 -12.88 -8.08
CA THR A 54 0.39 -13.65 -6.89
C THR A 54 1.38 -13.40 -5.75
N ASN A 55 2.68 -13.38 -6.04
CA ASN A 55 3.73 -13.13 -5.05
C ASN A 55 3.67 -11.70 -4.51
N LEU A 56 3.43 -10.69 -5.35
CA LEU A 56 3.23 -9.31 -4.93
C LEU A 56 1.98 -9.18 -4.05
N TYR A 57 0.87 -9.80 -4.45
CA TYR A 57 -0.38 -9.79 -3.67
C TYR A 57 -0.16 -10.40 -2.29
N LYS A 58 0.37 -11.62 -2.21
CA LYS A 58 0.62 -12.32 -0.94
C LYS A 58 1.57 -11.56 -0.02
N LYS A 59 2.55 -10.86 -0.59
CA LYS A 59 3.57 -10.15 0.19
C LYS A 59 3.06 -8.83 0.75
N TYR A 60 2.26 -8.10 -0.02
CA TYR A 60 1.94 -6.71 0.30
C TYR A 60 0.45 -6.46 0.56
N ILE A 61 -0.46 -7.16 -0.10
CA ILE A 61 -1.91 -6.91 0.02
C ILE A 61 -2.57 -7.87 1.00
N ASP A 62 -2.28 -9.16 0.92
CA ASP A 62 -2.84 -10.18 1.82
C ASP A 62 -2.60 -9.89 3.32
N PRO A 63 -1.44 -9.36 3.74
CA PRO A 63 -1.22 -9.02 5.15
C PRO A 63 -1.93 -7.75 5.62
N ILE A 64 -2.59 -6.99 4.75
CA ILE A 64 -3.41 -5.85 5.15
C ILE A 64 -4.71 -6.42 5.74
N GLU A 65 -4.85 -6.35 7.07
CA GLU A 65 -6.06 -6.81 7.74
C GLU A 65 -7.28 -5.99 7.30
N LYS A 66 -8.18 -6.63 6.53
CA LYS A 66 -9.38 -6.01 5.94
C LYS A 66 -10.25 -5.26 6.95
N GLU A 67 -10.35 -5.75 8.18
CA GLU A 67 -11.28 -5.22 9.19
C GLU A 67 -10.73 -4.09 10.05
N GLU A 68 -9.41 -3.90 10.09
CA GLU A 68 -8.78 -2.93 11.00
C GLU A 68 -8.50 -1.58 10.34
N TYR A 69 -8.44 -1.56 9.01
CA TYR A 69 -8.21 -0.35 8.21
C TYR A 69 -9.51 0.32 7.69
N ASP A 70 -10.60 -0.43 7.57
CA ASP A 70 -11.79 0.03 6.81
C ASP A 70 -12.65 1.07 7.51
N ASP A 71 -12.61 1.11 8.83
CA ASP A 71 -13.56 1.86 9.61
C ASP A 71 -12.94 2.24 10.94
N ILE A 72 -12.52 3.51 11.02
CA ILE A 72 -11.98 4.13 12.22
C ILE A 72 -12.89 3.90 13.44
N ASN A 73 -14.22 3.91 13.27
CA ASN A 73 -15.15 3.69 14.38
C ASN A 73 -15.16 2.23 14.82
N LYS A 74 -15.15 1.27 13.90
CA LYS A 74 -15.01 -0.15 14.27
C LYS A 74 -13.66 -0.42 14.93
N PHE A 75 -12.58 0.19 14.44
CA PHE A 75 -11.27 0.10 15.06
C PHE A 75 -11.30 0.63 16.49
N LEU A 76 -11.86 1.83 16.69
CA LEU A 76 -11.96 2.44 18.02
C LEU A 76 -12.79 1.61 18.99
N LEU A 77 -13.91 1.01 18.56
CA LEU A 77 -14.71 0.10 19.40
C LEU A 77 -13.91 -1.10 19.88
N LYS A 78 -12.96 -1.62 19.09
CA LYS A 78 -12.07 -2.72 19.53
C LYS A 78 -11.05 -2.28 20.61
N GLN A 79 -10.85 -0.97 20.83
CA GLN A 79 -9.90 -0.41 21.81
C GLN A 79 -10.58 0.06 23.11
N ASP A 80 -11.51 -0.71 23.68
CA ASP A 80 -12.38 -0.26 24.80
C ASP A 80 -11.70 0.20 26.09
N ASN A 81 -10.45 -0.19 26.31
CA ASN A 81 -9.70 0.20 27.51
C ASN A 81 -8.64 1.29 27.26
N GLU A 82 -8.59 1.86 26.05
CA GLU A 82 -7.59 2.88 25.69
C GLU A 82 -8.21 4.26 25.53
N ASP A 83 -7.44 5.28 25.92
CA ASP A 83 -7.82 6.66 25.65
C ASP A 83 -7.85 6.95 24.14
N ASN A 84 -8.61 7.98 23.76
CA ASN A 84 -8.82 8.37 22.36
C ASN A 84 -7.51 8.65 21.63
N TYR A 85 -6.55 9.28 22.31
CA TYR A 85 -5.25 9.64 21.72
C TYR A 85 -4.43 8.40 21.37
N LYS A 86 -4.29 7.46 22.32
CA LYS A 86 -3.58 6.19 22.08
C LYS A 86 -4.26 5.38 20.99
N SER A 87 -5.59 5.28 21.03
CA SER A 87 -6.36 4.54 20.04
C SER A 87 -6.16 5.13 18.63
N LEU A 88 -6.26 6.45 18.48
CA LEU A 88 -6.07 7.10 17.18
C LEU A 88 -4.63 7.00 16.68
N ARG A 89 -3.63 7.08 17.58
CA ARG A 89 -2.23 6.90 17.22
C ARG A 89 -1.96 5.50 16.69
N LYS A 90 -2.59 4.47 17.26
CA LYS A 90 -2.51 3.09 16.73
C LYS A 90 -3.16 2.98 15.36
N TYR A 91 -4.36 3.54 15.19
CA TYR A 91 -5.04 3.56 13.90
C TYR A 91 -4.18 4.24 12.82
N LYS A 92 -3.63 5.43 13.12
CA LYS A 92 -2.68 6.13 12.25
C LYS A 92 -1.47 5.26 11.90
N LYS A 93 -0.94 4.47 12.85
CA LYS A 93 0.17 3.55 12.58
C LYS A 93 -0.23 2.45 11.58
N LEU A 94 -1.44 1.90 11.70
CA LEU A 94 -1.97 0.91 10.75
C LEU A 94 -2.17 1.51 9.36
N LEU A 95 -2.71 2.73 9.26
CA LEU A 95 -2.82 3.46 8.00
C LEU A 95 -1.44 3.66 7.35
N ASN A 96 -0.42 4.05 8.12
CA ASN A 96 0.93 4.20 7.61
C ASN A 96 1.52 2.89 7.09
N ILE A 97 1.33 1.78 7.82
CA ILE A 97 1.79 0.45 7.39
C ILE A 97 1.10 0.06 6.07
N SER A 98 -0.21 0.22 6.00
CA SER A 98 -1.01 -0.08 4.80
C SER A 98 -0.58 0.77 3.62
N ASN A 99 -0.34 2.07 3.84
CA ASN A 99 0.14 2.98 2.80
C ASN A 99 1.49 2.52 2.22
N GLN A 100 2.44 2.14 3.08
CA GLN A 100 3.73 1.63 2.63
C GLN A 100 3.59 0.31 1.85
N GLN A 101 2.72 -0.59 2.31
CA GLN A 101 2.44 -1.84 1.59
C GLN A 101 1.84 -1.60 0.21
N LEU A 102 0.88 -0.67 0.08
CA LEU A 102 0.30 -0.29 -1.22
C LEU A 102 1.32 0.38 -2.14
N ILE A 103 2.22 1.22 -1.61
CA ILE A 103 3.31 1.83 -2.38
C ILE A 103 4.23 0.76 -2.95
N GLU A 104 4.64 -0.22 -2.14
CA GLU A 104 5.50 -1.32 -2.58
C GLU A 104 4.78 -2.27 -3.56
N PHE A 105 3.49 -2.54 -3.33
CA PHE A 105 2.67 -3.28 -4.28
C PHE A 105 2.61 -2.57 -5.64
N LYS A 106 2.28 -1.28 -5.68
CA LYS A 106 2.25 -0.47 -6.91
C LYS A 106 3.59 -0.47 -7.63
N LYS A 107 4.71 -0.30 -6.90
CA LYS A 107 6.06 -0.39 -7.48
C LYS A 107 6.29 -1.76 -8.13
N GLY A 108 5.85 -2.84 -7.50
CA GLY A 108 5.91 -4.18 -8.07
C GLY A 108 5.08 -4.32 -9.34
N MET A 109 3.82 -3.85 -9.32
CA MET A 109 2.90 -3.91 -10.46
C MET A 109 3.41 -3.11 -11.67
N ASN A 110 4.04 -1.95 -11.46
CA ASN A 110 4.68 -1.17 -12.52
C ASN A 110 5.77 -1.95 -13.28
N ASN A 111 6.37 -2.96 -12.65
CA ASN A 111 7.40 -3.80 -13.27
C ASN A 111 6.83 -5.03 -13.97
N LEU A 112 5.51 -5.27 -13.89
CA LEU A 112 4.84 -6.39 -14.57
C LEU A 112 4.42 -5.99 -15.98
N VAL A 113 5.39 -5.90 -16.89
CA VAL A 113 5.13 -5.61 -18.31
C VAL A 113 4.84 -6.91 -19.05
N THR A 114 3.73 -6.97 -19.78
CA THR A 114 3.34 -8.09 -20.64
C THR A 114 2.98 -7.61 -22.05
N LYS A 115 2.95 -8.51 -23.03
CA LYS A 115 2.49 -8.22 -24.41
C LYS A 115 0.97 -8.40 -24.56
N ASP A 116 0.33 -9.03 -23.59
CA ASP A 116 -1.12 -9.20 -23.56
C ASP A 116 -1.79 -7.84 -23.33
N ILE A 117 -2.62 -7.41 -24.28
CA ILE A 117 -3.23 -6.07 -24.30
C ILE A 117 -4.27 -5.92 -23.19
N ASP A 118 -5.09 -6.96 -22.97
CA ASP A 118 -6.16 -6.94 -21.98
C ASP A 118 -5.58 -6.97 -20.56
N LEU A 119 -4.59 -7.83 -20.33
CA LEU A 119 -3.86 -7.88 -19.06
C LEU A 119 -3.09 -6.59 -18.79
N THR A 120 -2.51 -5.97 -19.82
CA THR A 120 -1.86 -4.65 -19.69
C THR A 120 -2.88 -3.58 -19.27
N LYS A 121 -4.08 -3.58 -19.85
CA LYS A 121 -5.15 -2.65 -19.47
C LYS A 121 -5.58 -2.85 -18.02
N LEU A 122 -5.83 -4.10 -17.62
CA LEU A 122 -6.20 -4.45 -16.24
C LEU A 122 -5.09 -4.06 -15.24
N ASN A 123 -3.82 -4.30 -15.59
CA ASN A 123 -2.67 -3.91 -14.79
C ASN A 123 -2.60 -2.39 -14.57
N ASN A 124 -2.82 -1.61 -15.63
CA ASN A 124 -2.81 -0.15 -15.55
C ASN A 124 -3.97 0.38 -14.70
N GLU A 125 -5.17 -0.19 -14.84
CA GLU A 125 -6.32 0.14 -14.00
C GLU A 125 -6.05 -0.15 -12.52
N LEU A 126 -5.45 -1.31 -12.22
CA LEU A 126 -5.05 -1.65 -10.86
C LEU A 126 -4.01 -0.66 -10.30
N ILE A 127 -3.00 -0.28 -11.10
CA ILE A 127 -1.98 0.71 -10.69
C ILE A 127 -2.63 2.06 -10.37
N GLU A 128 -3.58 2.51 -11.19
CA GLU A 128 -4.31 3.75 -10.98
C GLU A 128 -5.17 3.69 -9.72
N ASN A 129 -5.97 2.63 -9.54
CA ASN A 129 -6.81 2.46 -8.36
C ASN A 129 -5.98 2.31 -7.08
N THR A 130 -4.80 1.67 -7.16
CA THR A 130 -3.84 1.62 -6.04
C THR A 130 -3.32 3.01 -5.70
N LEU A 131 -2.98 3.85 -6.69
CA LEU A 131 -2.54 5.22 -6.46
C LEU A 131 -3.63 6.08 -5.82
N ASN A 132 -4.88 5.93 -6.26
CA ASN A 132 -6.01 6.64 -5.70
C ASN A 132 -6.23 6.24 -4.24
N LEU A 133 -6.15 4.95 -3.92
CA LEU A 133 -6.28 4.47 -2.55
C LEU A 133 -5.15 4.99 -1.64
N ILE A 134 -3.89 5.00 -2.11
CA ILE A 134 -2.75 5.61 -1.41
C ILE A 134 -3.05 7.07 -1.03
N LYS A 135 -3.58 7.86 -1.99
CA LYS A 135 -3.91 9.27 -1.75
C LYS A 135 -5.01 9.45 -0.71
N GLU A 136 -6.03 8.59 -0.71
CA GLU A 136 -7.08 8.64 0.32
C GLU A 136 -6.52 8.37 1.71
N ILE A 137 -5.69 7.34 1.86
CA ILE A 137 -5.05 7.02 3.12
C ILE A 137 -4.16 8.20 3.58
N GLU A 138 -3.43 8.84 2.68
CA GLU A 138 -2.62 10.02 3.00
C GLU A 138 -3.47 11.23 3.45
N VAL A 139 -4.66 11.41 2.87
CA VAL A 139 -5.61 12.44 3.31
C VAL A 139 -6.11 12.14 4.72
N GLU A 140 -6.53 10.91 4.99
CA GLU A 140 -7.02 10.51 6.31
C GLU A 140 -5.94 10.65 7.39
N ILE A 141 -4.70 10.25 7.09
CA ILE A 141 -3.56 10.45 8.00
C ILE A 141 -3.38 11.93 8.35
N LYS A 142 -3.55 12.83 7.38
CA LYS A 142 -3.46 14.29 7.60
C LYS A 142 -4.65 14.80 8.40
N GLU A 143 -5.85 14.30 8.15
CA GLU A 143 -7.05 14.66 8.92
C GLU A 143 -6.89 14.28 10.39
N ILE A 144 -6.33 13.09 10.66
CA ILE A 144 -5.96 12.64 12.01
C ILE A 144 -4.96 13.58 12.67
N ASP A 145 -3.93 14.02 11.93
CA ASP A 145 -2.91 14.94 12.44
C ASP A 145 -3.45 16.33 12.77
N ASN A 146 -4.56 16.72 12.14
CA ASN A 146 -5.19 18.03 12.32
C ASN A 146 -6.29 18.04 13.40
N ILE A 147 -6.53 16.92 14.10
CA ILE A 147 -7.52 16.89 15.19
C ILE A 147 -7.06 17.80 16.35
N PRO A 148 -7.90 18.77 16.78
CA PRO A 148 -7.60 19.62 17.93
C PRO A 148 -7.36 18.80 19.21
N LEU A 149 -6.35 19.20 20.00
CA LEU A 149 -5.97 18.50 21.23
C LEU A 149 -7.14 18.36 22.24
N ASP A 150 -8.00 19.37 22.29
CA ASP A 150 -9.17 19.37 23.20
C ASP A 150 -10.16 18.25 22.88
N ASN A 151 -10.24 17.82 21.62
CA ASN A 151 -11.19 16.79 21.18
C ASN A 151 -10.81 15.40 21.69
N TYR A 152 -9.54 15.15 22.01
CA TYR A 152 -9.12 13.85 22.56
C TYR A 152 -9.66 13.60 23.97
N SER A 153 -10.06 14.66 24.68
CA SER A 153 -10.63 14.56 26.04
C SER A 153 -12.13 14.26 26.04
N MET A 154 -12.78 14.22 24.87
CA MET A 154 -14.21 13.88 24.74
C MET A 154 -14.49 12.45 25.22
N ALA A 155 -15.74 12.19 25.63
CA ALA A 155 -16.18 10.82 25.86
C ALA A 155 -16.03 10.02 24.55
N LYS A 156 -15.67 8.73 24.64
CA LYS A 156 -15.35 7.90 23.46
C LYS A 156 -16.47 7.90 22.41
N SER A 157 -17.72 7.83 22.84
CA SER A 157 -18.89 7.92 21.95
C SER A 157 -18.99 9.27 21.22
N GLU A 158 -18.70 10.37 21.91
CA GLU A 158 -18.70 11.71 21.33
C GLU A 158 -17.53 11.90 20.38
N PHE A 159 -16.36 11.36 20.73
CA PHE A 159 -15.17 11.36 19.88
C PHE A 159 -15.40 10.60 18.57
N MET A 160 -16.04 9.43 18.62
CA MET A 160 -16.42 8.67 17.43
C MET A 160 -17.42 9.42 16.53
N ILE A 161 -18.40 10.10 17.12
CA ILE A 161 -19.33 10.97 16.37
C ILE A 161 -18.58 12.14 15.72
N TYR A 162 -17.61 12.73 16.44
CA TYR A 162 -16.75 13.77 15.90
C TYR A 162 -15.96 13.25 14.69
N LEU A 163 -15.30 12.09 14.81
CA LEU A 163 -14.53 11.49 13.73
C LEU A 163 -15.41 11.20 12.52
N GLN A 164 -16.57 10.58 12.69
CA GLN A 164 -17.48 10.28 11.58
C GLN A 164 -17.93 11.52 10.79
N LYS A 165 -18.03 12.68 11.45
CA LYS A 165 -18.42 13.94 10.81
C LYS A 165 -17.26 14.64 10.09
N ASN A 166 -16.02 14.39 10.51
CA ASN A 166 -14.86 15.20 10.11
C ASN A 166 -13.76 14.40 9.39
N ILE A 167 -13.78 13.07 9.48
CA ILE A 167 -12.77 12.15 8.95
C ILE A 167 -13.51 10.98 8.30
N SER A 168 -13.62 10.99 6.97
CA SER A 168 -14.33 9.95 6.22
C SER A 168 -13.52 9.55 4.99
N ILE A 169 -13.09 8.30 4.95
CA ILE A 169 -12.63 7.65 3.72
C ILE A 169 -13.82 7.46 2.78
N GLN A 170 -13.65 7.69 1.47
CA GLN A 170 -14.67 7.31 0.51
C GLN A 170 -14.59 5.80 0.22
N SER A 171 -15.49 5.03 0.82
CA SER A 171 -15.63 3.56 0.62
C SER A 171 -15.61 3.10 -0.86
N TYR A 172 -15.93 4.01 -1.78
CA TYR A 172 -15.93 3.79 -3.22
C TYR A 172 -14.55 3.46 -3.81
N ILE A 173 -13.46 4.14 -3.41
CA ILE A 173 -12.14 3.91 -4.02
C ILE A 173 -11.55 2.57 -3.59
N LYS A 174 -11.74 2.19 -2.31
CA LYS A 174 -11.42 0.85 -1.85
C LYS A 174 -12.08 -0.23 -2.71
N THR A 175 -13.38 -0.07 -2.97
CA THR A 175 -14.14 -1.04 -3.80
C THR A 175 -13.55 -1.18 -5.21
N LYS A 176 -13.13 -0.06 -5.82
CA LYS A 176 -12.44 -0.11 -7.12
C LYS A 176 -11.14 -0.89 -7.10
N PHE A 177 -10.29 -0.64 -6.09
CA PHE A 177 -9.04 -1.38 -5.92
C PHE A 177 -9.28 -2.89 -5.82
N GLU A 178 -10.23 -3.32 -4.97
CA GLU A 178 -10.57 -4.74 -4.81
C GLU A 178 -11.11 -5.35 -6.11
N ASN A 179 -11.97 -4.64 -6.83
CA ASN A 179 -12.51 -5.09 -8.11
C ASN A 179 -11.42 -5.23 -9.19
N SER A 180 -10.42 -4.35 -9.22
CA SER A 180 -9.29 -4.48 -10.16
C SER A 180 -8.43 -5.71 -9.87
N ILE A 181 -8.18 -6.03 -8.59
CA ILE A 181 -7.49 -7.27 -8.20
C ILE A 181 -8.27 -8.50 -8.69
N GLU A 182 -9.57 -8.51 -8.44
CA GLU A 182 -10.44 -9.61 -8.83
C GLU A 182 -10.53 -9.77 -10.35
N SER A 183 -10.55 -8.66 -11.08
CA SER A 183 -10.56 -8.67 -12.55
C SER A 183 -9.29 -9.31 -13.13
N ILE A 184 -8.12 -9.01 -12.57
CA ILE A 184 -6.86 -9.66 -12.98
C ILE A 184 -6.89 -11.16 -12.66
N ARG A 185 -7.35 -11.55 -11.46
CA ARG A 185 -7.44 -12.97 -11.07
C ARG A 185 -8.34 -13.77 -12.01
N ASN A 186 -9.52 -13.24 -12.30
CA ASN A 186 -10.47 -13.88 -13.20
C ASN A 186 -9.92 -14.00 -14.62
N TYR A 187 -9.25 -12.96 -15.12
CA TYR A 187 -8.59 -13.02 -16.42
C TYR A 187 -7.52 -14.12 -16.47
N LEU A 188 -6.63 -14.14 -15.47
CA LEU A 188 -5.56 -15.13 -15.40
C LEU A 188 -6.08 -16.56 -15.26
N ASP A 189 -7.13 -16.78 -14.47
CA ASP A 189 -7.76 -18.11 -14.33
C ASP A 189 -8.33 -18.61 -15.67
N ILE A 190 -8.96 -17.73 -16.45
CA ILE A 190 -9.45 -18.08 -17.79
C ILE A 190 -8.28 -18.44 -18.72
N GLU A 191 -7.24 -17.61 -18.80
CA GLU A 191 -6.13 -17.84 -19.74
C GLU A 191 -5.25 -19.03 -19.39
N LEU A 192 -5.07 -19.34 -18.09
CA LEU A 192 -4.23 -20.46 -17.64
C LEU A 192 -4.89 -21.83 -17.83
N ASN A 193 -6.22 -21.86 -17.96
CA ASN A 193 -7.01 -23.09 -18.15
C ASN A 193 -7.43 -23.33 -19.61
N LYS A 194 -6.90 -22.55 -20.57
CA LYS A 194 -7.05 -22.78 -22.02
C LYS A 194 -6.03 -23.77 -22.56
#